data_AF-A0A965GBQ7-F1
#
_entry.id   AF-A0A965GBQ7-F1
#
_cell.length_a   1.000
_cell.length_b   1.000
_cell.length_c   1.000
_cell.angle_alpha   90.00
_cell.angle_beta   90.00
_cell.angle_gamma   90.00
#
_symmetry.space_group_name_H-M   'P 1'
#
loop_
_entity.id
_entity.type
_entity.pdbx_description
1 polymer ?
#
loop_
_entity_poly.entity_id
_entity_poly.type
_entity_poly.pdbx_seq_one_letter_code
_entity_poly.pdbx_strand_id
1 'polypeptide(L)'
;MGLVLSTAAITSFVTGLYVILTPILVWVIFKKKPRGIVAIGAILATVGLGFITIKDASFDFGQIWTILCALGFAAHIVGLGKWSPGKDVYALTVIQLATVAVICWIGAAPDGIQAPLDGEVWFAIIFTAVFATALAFFIQTWAQSIMDASRVAIILTMEVVFAALTSVAVGQEVLSLQVILGGLLMLAAMLLIEWPRKDSTPEEVIYEPMAH
;
A
#
# COMPACT_ATOMS: atom_id res chain seq x y z
N MET A 1 5.98 -13.57 12.19
CA MET A 1 7.20 -14.34 11.85
C MET A 1 8.24 -13.47 11.13
N GLY A 2 7.94 -12.82 9.99
CA GLY A 2 8.91 -11.96 9.28
C GLY A 2 9.52 -10.82 10.11
N LEU A 3 8.71 -10.12 10.92
CA LEU A 3 9.17 -9.03 11.80
C LEU A 3 10.10 -9.48 12.93
N VAL A 4 10.08 -10.75 13.32
CA VAL A 4 10.93 -11.28 14.41
C VAL A 4 12.36 -11.55 13.90
N LEU A 5 12.51 -11.75 12.58
CA LEU A 5 13.76 -12.15 11.94
C LEU A 5 14.38 -11.01 11.11
N SER A 6 13.82 -9.80 11.15
CA SER A 6 14.27 -8.66 10.35
C SER A 6 14.07 -7.34 11.09
N THR A 7 14.73 -6.28 10.65
CA THR A 7 14.53 -4.95 11.22
C THR A 7 13.23 -4.33 10.69
N ALA A 8 12.65 -3.39 11.44
CA ALA A 8 11.46 -2.66 11.03
C ALA A 8 11.66 -1.93 9.69
N ALA A 9 12.83 -1.33 9.49
CA ALA A 9 13.19 -0.59 8.27
C ALA A 9 13.31 -1.49 7.03
N ILE A 10 13.94 -2.66 7.16
CA ILE A 10 14.03 -3.63 6.05
C ILE A 10 12.65 -4.22 5.76
N THR A 11 11.88 -4.55 6.81
CA THR A 11 10.53 -5.06 6.63
C THR A 11 9.64 -4.06 5.90
N SER A 12 9.65 -2.78 6.30
CA SER A 12 8.87 -1.73 5.65
C SER A 12 9.30 -1.48 4.21
N PHE A 13 10.60 -1.57 3.92
CA PHE A 13 11.11 -1.51 2.55
C PHE A 13 10.57 -2.66 1.70
N VAL A 14 10.74 -3.90 2.18
CA VAL A 14 10.36 -5.10 1.44
C VAL A 14 8.85 -5.14 1.22
N THR A 15 8.04 -4.77 2.21
CA THR A 15 6.59 -4.65 2.01
C THR A 15 6.25 -3.58 0.98
N GLY A 16 6.95 -2.44 0.99
CA GLY A 16 6.75 -1.36 0.01
C GLY A 16 7.09 -1.73 -1.44
N LEU A 17 7.78 -2.86 -1.68
CA LEU A 17 7.97 -3.41 -3.02
C LEU A 17 6.65 -3.78 -3.71
N TYR A 18 5.51 -3.80 -3.01
CA TYR A 18 4.20 -3.91 -3.64
C TYR A 18 4.04 -2.90 -4.80
N VAL A 19 4.70 -1.73 -4.74
CA VAL A 19 4.61 -0.68 -5.76
C VAL A 19 5.11 -1.11 -7.14
N ILE A 20 6.18 -1.90 -7.19
CA ILE A 20 6.74 -2.41 -8.45
C ILE A 20 6.19 -3.78 -8.79
N LEU A 21 5.85 -4.59 -7.77
CA LEU A 21 5.21 -5.88 -7.98
C LEU A 21 3.80 -5.73 -8.57
N THR A 22 3.04 -4.70 -8.21
CA THR A 22 1.69 -4.46 -8.72
C THR A 22 1.65 -4.35 -10.26
N PRO A 23 2.36 -3.43 -10.92
CA PRO A 23 2.35 -3.35 -12.39
C PRO A 23 2.93 -4.60 -13.07
N ILE A 24 3.89 -5.29 -12.44
CA ILE A 24 4.43 -6.57 -12.95
C ILE A 24 3.35 -7.65 -12.89
N LEU A 25 2.61 -7.77 -11.79
CA LEU A 25 1.53 -8.73 -11.63
C LEU A 25 0.36 -8.44 -12.58
N VAL A 26 -0.01 -7.17 -12.77
CA VAL A 26 -1.01 -6.78 -13.78
C VAL A 26 -0.57 -7.27 -15.17
N TRP A 27 0.69 -7.09 -15.51
CA TRP A 27 1.23 -7.54 -16.79
C TRP A 27 1.22 -9.07 -16.92
N VAL A 28 1.64 -9.80 -15.90
CA VAL A 28 1.75 -11.26 -15.93
C VAL A 28 0.37 -11.92 -15.93
N ILE A 29 -0.56 -11.46 -15.08
CA ILE A 29 -1.87 -12.09 -14.87
C ILE A 29 -2.84 -11.70 -15.99
N PHE A 30 -2.93 -10.40 -16.31
CA PHE A 30 -3.92 -9.90 -17.26
C PHE A 30 -3.36 -9.69 -18.67
N LYS A 31 -2.05 -9.90 -18.88
CA LYS A 31 -1.35 -9.63 -20.16
C LYS A 31 -1.50 -8.19 -20.68
N LYS A 32 -2.03 -7.27 -19.86
CA LYS A 32 -2.14 -5.83 -20.15
C LYS A 32 -0.79 -5.19 -19.82
N LYS A 33 -0.03 -4.81 -20.85
CA LYS A 33 1.27 -4.15 -20.65
C LYS A 33 1.06 -2.82 -19.90
N PRO A 34 1.77 -2.58 -18.78
CA PRO A 34 1.71 -1.28 -18.12
C PRO A 34 2.19 -0.22 -19.09
N ARG A 35 1.51 0.93 -19.10
CA ARG A 35 1.94 2.09 -19.89
C ARG A 35 3.37 2.45 -19.45
N GLY A 36 4.22 2.85 -20.39
CA GLY A 36 5.63 3.17 -20.10
C GLY A 36 5.78 4.18 -18.95
N ILE A 37 4.85 5.12 -18.82
CA ILE A 37 4.82 6.10 -17.73
C ILE A 37 4.60 5.46 -16.35
N VAL A 38 3.75 4.43 -16.26
CA VAL A 38 3.49 3.67 -15.03
C VAL A 38 4.71 2.83 -14.67
N ALA A 39 5.39 2.24 -15.66
CA ALA A 39 6.61 1.49 -15.43
C ALA A 39 7.75 2.40 -14.91
N ILE A 40 7.95 3.57 -15.53
CA ILE A 40 8.94 4.56 -15.09
C ILE A 40 8.60 5.06 -13.68
N GLY A 41 7.33 5.40 -13.42
CA GLY A 41 6.89 5.83 -12.11
C GLY A 41 7.08 4.75 -11.03
N ALA A 42 6.79 3.49 -11.33
CA ALA A 42 7.01 2.38 -10.39
C ALA A 42 8.50 2.20 -10.05
N ILE A 43 9.39 2.29 -11.05
CA ILE A 43 10.84 2.24 -10.83
C ILE A 43 11.27 3.43 -9.97
N LEU A 44 10.82 4.63 -10.30
CA LEU A 44 11.19 5.86 -9.59
C LEU A 44 10.72 5.83 -8.12
N ALA A 45 9.47 5.39 -7.88
CA ALA A 45 8.92 5.21 -6.55
C ALA A 45 9.69 4.15 -5.75
N THR A 46 10.10 3.05 -6.39
CA THR A 46 10.88 1.98 -5.73
C THR A 46 12.28 2.45 -5.33
N VAL A 47 12.95 3.21 -6.21
CA VAL A 47 14.27 3.79 -5.91
C VAL A 47 14.14 4.81 -4.77
N GLY A 48 13.13 5.68 -4.83
CA GLY A 48 12.87 6.67 -3.79
C GLY A 48 12.57 6.03 -2.44
N LEU A 49 11.72 5.00 -2.44
CA LEU A 49 11.43 4.14 -1.29
C LEU A 49 12.72 3.57 -0.70
N GLY A 50 13.59 2.98 -1.54
CA GLY A 50 14.87 2.42 -1.12
C GLY A 50 15.78 3.43 -0.45
N PHE A 51 15.84 4.67 -0.95
CA PHE A 51 16.60 5.73 -0.28
C PHE A 51 16.04 6.06 1.11
N ILE A 52 14.73 6.08 1.31
CA ILE A 52 14.14 6.40 2.62
C ILE A 52 14.39 5.26 3.62
N THR A 53 14.27 4.01 3.18
CA THR A 53 14.18 2.87 4.11
C THR A 53 15.47 2.08 4.30
N ILE A 54 16.40 2.09 3.32
CA ILE A 54 17.64 1.31 3.41
C ILE A 54 18.72 2.14 4.14
N LYS A 55 19.04 1.72 5.36
CA LYS A 55 20.16 2.26 6.16
C LYS A 55 21.33 1.26 6.26
N ASP A 56 21.00 -0.01 6.45
CA ASP A 56 21.94 -1.14 6.40
C ASP A 56 21.34 -2.26 5.55
N ALA A 57 22.04 -2.65 4.49
CA ALA A 57 21.59 -3.69 3.57
C ALA A 57 22.13 -5.07 4.00
N SER A 58 21.54 -5.64 5.06
CA SER A 58 21.73 -7.06 5.38
C SER A 58 20.56 -7.86 4.84
N PHE A 59 20.83 -8.92 4.08
CA PHE A 59 19.82 -9.83 3.57
C PHE A 59 19.80 -11.09 4.45
N ASP A 60 18.68 -11.32 5.14
CA ASP A 60 18.48 -12.47 6.03
C ASP A 60 17.43 -13.43 5.45
N PHE A 61 17.53 -14.71 5.76
CA PHE A 61 16.55 -15.74 5.39
C PHE A 61 15.13 -15.40 5.89
N GLY A 62 15.01 -14.66 7.00
CA GLY A 62 13.74 -14.13 7.50
C GLY A 62 12.97 -13.26 6.50
N GLN A 63 13.66 -12.67 5.53
CA GLN A 63 13.08 -11.74 4.55
C GLN A 63 12.20 -12.42 3.50
N ILE A 64 12.31 -13.74 3.33
CA ILE A 64 11.45 -14.50 2.40
C ILE A 64 9.97 -14.34 2.77
N TRP A 65 9.65 -14.39 4.07
CA TRP A 65 8.28 -14.21 4.54
C TRP A 65 7.73 -12.82 4.26
N THR A 66 8.57 -11.80 4.36
CA THR A 66 8.22 -10.40 4.07
C THR A 66 8.07 -10.16 2.58
N ILE A 67 8.87 -10.81 1.73
CA ILE A 67 8.71 -10.78 0.27
C ILE A 67 7.38 -11.45 -0.13
N LEU A 68 7.07 -12.60 0.45
CA LEU A 68 5.78 -13.27 0.23
C LEU A 68 4.60 -12.39 0.66
N CYS A 69 4.75 -11.67 1.77
CA CYS A 69 3.78 -10.68 2.23
C CYS A 69 3.60 -9.54 1.21
N ALA A 70 4.69 -8.95 0.72
CA ALA A 70 4.66 -7.91 -0.31
C ALA A 70 3.97 -8.38 -1.61
N LEU A 71 4.24 -9.62 -2.01
CA LEU A 71 3.59 -10.26 -3.14
C LEU A 71 2.09 -10.44 -2.89
N GLY A 72 1.69 -10.86 -1.69
CA GLY A 72 0.30 -10.97 -1.27
C GLY A 72 -0.44 -9.63 -1.30
N PHE A 73 0.18 -8.56 -0.79
CA PHE A 73 -0.35 -7.20 -0.89
C PHE A 73 -0.51 -6.75 -2.34
N ALA A 74 0.52 -6.95 -3.16
CA ALA A 74 0.44 -6.63 -4.58
C ALA A 74 -0.66 -7.42 -5.29
N ALA A 75 -0.82 -8.72 -5.00
CA ALA A 75 -1.90 -9.54 -5.53
C ALA A 75 -3.28 -9.06 -5.05
N HIS A 76 -3.41 -8.67 -3.79
CA HIS A 76 -4.64 -8.08 -3.24
C HIS A 76 -4.98 -6.77 -3.95
N ILE A 77 -4.01 -5.86 -4.13
CA ILE A 77 -4.18 -4.61 -4.87
C ILE A 77 -4.61 -4.90 -6.32
N VAL A 78 -3.93 -5.81 -7.01
CA VAL A 78 -4.26 -6.18 -8.40
C VAL A 78 -5.66 -6.78 -8.52
N GLY A 79 -6.03 -7.68 -7.60
CA GLY A 79 -7.35 -8.27 -7.53
C GLY A 79 -8.43 -7.21 -7.26
N LEU A 80 -8.20 -6.37 -6.25
CA LEU A 80 -9.13 -5.32 -5.87
C LEU A 80 -9.36 -4.33 -7.01
N GLY A 81 -8.30 -3.90 -7.72
CA GLY A 81 -8.44 -3.04 -8.90
C GLY A 81 -9.14 -3.71 -10.09
N LYS A 82 -9.17 -5.05 -10.16
CA LYS A 82 -9.92 -5.76 -11.20
C LYS A 82 -11.40 -5.95 -10.87
N TRP A 83 -11.73 -6.18 -9.60
CA TRP A 83 -13.09 -6.55 -9.17
C TRP A 83 -13.89 -5.43 -8.52
N SER A 84 -13.25 -4.33 -8.11
CA SER A 84 -13.95 -3.16 -7.55
C SER A 84 -14.73 -2.32 -8.56
N PRO A 85 -14.30 -2.16 -9.84
CA PRO A 85 -15.07 -1.35 -10.79
C PRO A 85 -16.48 -1.91 -11.01
N GLY A 86 -17.50 -1.05 -10.89
CA GLY A 86 -18.91 -1.43 -11.06
C GLY A 86 -19.53 -2.17 -9.88
N LYS A 87 -18.83 -2.30 -8.74
CA LYS A 87 -19.37 -2.89 -7.51
C LYS A 87 -19.55 -1.85 -6.42
N ASP A 88 -20.41 -2.17 -5.46
CA ASP A 88 -20.55 -1.37 -4.25
C ASP A 88 -19.25 -1.41 -3.42
N VAL A 89 -18.58 -0.26 -3.36
CA VAL A 89 -17.35 -0.02 -2.61
C VAL A 89 -17.56 -0.29 -1.13
N TYR A 90 -18.69 0.12 -0.55
CA TYR A 90 -18.98 -0.09 0.87
C TYR A 90 -19.10 -1.57 1.18
N ALA A 91 -19.87 -2.31 0.38
CA ALA A 91 -20.03 -3.75 0.55
C ALA A 91 -18.70 -4.50 0.44
N LEU A 92 -17.86 -4.14 -0.55
CA LEU A 92 -16.53 -4.74 -0.72
C LEU A 92 -15.63 -4.47 0.48
N THR A 93 -15.57 -3.23 0.96
CA THR A 93 -14.76 -2.89 2.14
C THR A 93 -15.25 -3.63 3.39
N VAL A 94 -16.57 -3.72 3.61
CA VAL A 94 -17.13 -4.47 4.76
C VAL A 94 -16.74 -5.95 4.69
N ILE A 95 -16.84 -6.58 3.52
CA ILE A 95 -16.46 -7.99 3.35
C ILE A 95 -14.96 -8.18 3.61
N GLN A 96 -14.10 -7.28 3.14
CA GLN A 96 -12.65 -7.33 3.39
C GLN A 96 -12.34 -7.22 4.88
N LEU A 97 -12.90 -6.22 5.56
CA LEU A 97 -12.66 -5.99 6.98
C LEU A 97 -13.21 -7.14 7.83
N ALA A 98 -14.40 -7.65 7.51
CA ALA A 98 -14.98 -8.81 8.20
C ALA A 98 -14.12 -10.06 8.01
N THR A 99 -13.62 -10.30 6.79
CA THR A 99 -12.74 -11.44 6.50
C THR A 99 -11.44 -11.36 7.30
N VAL A 100 -10.79 -10.20 7.32
CA VAL A 100 -9.57 -9.96 8.10
C VAL A 100 -9.86 -10.12 9.60
N ALA A 101 -10.96 -9.56 10.10
CA ALA A 101 -11.35 -9.67 11.51
C ALA A 101 -11.53 -11.14 11.93
N VAL A 102 -12.21 -11.96 11.13
CA VAL A 102 -12.39 -13.39 11.42
C VAL A 102 -11.05 -14.13 11.40
N ILE A 103 -10.21 -13.90 10.39
CA ILE A 103 -8.90 -14.57 10.28
C ILE A 103 -8.00 -14.18 11.47
N CYS A 104 -7.94 -12.89 11.82
CA CYS A 104 -7.16 -12.41 12.96
C CYS A 104 -7.70 -12.97 14.28
N TRP A 105 -9.02 -13.07 14.45
CA TRP A 105 -9.63 -13.65 15.64
C TRP A 105 -9.27 -15.13 15.82
N ILE A 106 -9.35 -15.91 14.74
CA ILE A 106 -8.93 -17.33 14.75
C ILE A 106 -7.43 -17.45 15.05
N GLY A 107 -6.61 -16.58 14.44
CA GLY A 107 -5.17 -16.55 14.66
C GLY A 107 -4.75 -16.15 16.08
N ALA A 108 -5.57 -15.36 16.78
CA ALA A 108 -5.35 -14.96 18.17
C ALA A 108 -5.79 -16.01 19.20
N ALA A 109 -6.64 -16.96 18.82
CA ALA A 109 -7.18 -17.97 19.73
C ALA A 109 -6.11 -18.83 20.47
N PRO A 110 -4.98 -19.23 19.84
CA PRO A 110 -3.96 -20.06 20.50
C PRO A 110 -3.21 -19.37 21.64
N ASP A 111 -3.00 -18.05 21.56
CA ASP A 111 -2.27 -17.27 22.57
C ASP A 111 -3.18 -16.72 23.67
N GLY A 112 -4.49 -16.96 23.57
CA GLY A 112 -5.51 -16.50 24.50
C GLY A 112 -6.01 -15.09 24.16
N ILE A 113 -7.33 -14.95 24.04
CA ILE A 113 -7.98 -13.66 23.78
C ILE A 113 -8.13 -12.92 25.11
N GLN A 114 -7.24 -11.96 25.36
CA GLN A 114 -7.30 -11.11 26.54
C GLN A 114 -7.78 -9.70 26.17
N ALA A 115 -8.68 -9.15 27.00
CA ALA A 115 -9.08 -7.77 26.85
C ALA A 115 -7.91 -6.83 27.24
N PRO A 116 -7.74 -5.69 26.55
CA PRO A 116 -6.79 -4.67 26.96
C PRO A 116 -7.07 -4.20 28.39
N LEU A 117 -6.02 -4.10 29.19
CA LEU A 117 -6.11 -3.76 30.61
C LEU A 117 -6.31 -2.25 30.84
N ASP A 118 -5.79 -1.41 29.94
CA ASP A 118 -5.73 0.04 30.10
C ASP A 118 -6.57 0.80 29.06
N GLY A 119 -7.13 1.94 29.48
CA GLY A 119 -7.90 2.83 28.59
C GLY A 119 -7.08 3.41 27.43
N GLU A 120 -5.77 3.60 27.61
CA GLU A 120 -4.86 4.05 26.55
C GLU A 120 -4.72 3.02 25.43
N VAL A 121 -4.65 1.73 25.78
CA VAL A 121 -4.56 0.64 24.80
C VAL A 121 -5.87 0.54 24.02
N TRP A 122 -7.01 0.70 24.69
CA TRP A 122 -8.31 0.80 24.01
C TRP A 122 -8.39 1.96 23.03
N PHE A 123 -7.89 3.14 23.42
CA PHE A 123 -7.82 4.29 22.53
C PHE A 123 -6.97 3.99 21.29
N ALA A 124 -5.78 3.40 21.46
CA ALA A 124 -4.91 3.02 20.35
C ALA A 124 -5.56 1.99 19.42
N ILE A 125 -6.26 1.00 19.96
CA ILE A 125 -7.00 -0.02 19.18
C ILE A 125 -8.12 0.62 18.38
N ILE A 126 -8.96 1.45 19.00
CA ILE A 126 -10.09 2.09 18.31
C ILE A 126 -9.56 3.04 17.24
N PHE A 127 -8.54 3.82 17.56
CA PHE A 127 -7.92 4.74 16.62
C PHE A 127 -7.36 4.02 15.38
N THR A 128 -6.60 2.95 15.59
CA THR A 128 -6.01 2.16 14.48
C THR A 128 -7.06 1.38 13.70
N ALA A 129 -8.10 0.84 14.35
CA ALA A 129 -9.18 0.13 13.68
C ALA A 129 -10.03 1.06 12.79
N VAL A 130 -10.34 2.27 13.26
CA VAL A 130 -11.19 3.22 12.52
C VAL A 130 -10.39 3.96 11.46
N PHE A 131 -9.31 4.64 11.84
CA PHE A 131 -8.60 5.56 10.95
C PHE A 131 -7.55 4.85 10.11
N ALA A 132 -6.70 4.03 10.73
CA ALA A 132 -5.63 3.35 10.00
C ALA A 132 -6.11 2.15 9.18
N THR A 133 -7.27 1.57 9.53
CA THR A 133 -7.80 0.38 8.86
C THR A 133 -9.08 0.67 8.09
N ALA A 134 -10.21 0.91 8.75
CA ALA A 134 -11.50 0.98 8.06
C ALA A 134 -11.56 2.12 7.03
N LEU A 135 -11.15 3.32 7.43
CA LEU A 135 -11.10 4.47 6.53
C LEU A 135 -10.07 4.29 5.41
N ALA A 136 -8.87 3.80 5.73
CA ALA A 136 -7.81 3.58 4.75
C ALA A 136 -8.23 2.56 3.68
N PHE A 137 -8.80 1.42 4.08
CA PHE A 137 -9.28 0.39 3.15
C PHE A 137 -10.49 0.87 2.35
N PHE A 138 -11.37 1.70 2.93
CA PHE A 138 -12.46 2.31 2.19
C PHE A 138 -11.94 3.24 1.08
N ILE A 139 -11.03 4.16 1.43
CA ILE A 139 -10.42 5.09 0.46
C ILE A 139 -9.65 4.31 -0.60
N GLN A 140 -8.91 3.27 -0.22
CA GLN A 140 -8.22 2.40 -1.15
C GLN A 140 -9.19 1.70 -2.10
N THR A 141 -10.24 1.06 -1.57
CA THR A 141 -11.25 0.35 -2.39
C THR A 141 -11.95 1.32 -3.34
N TRP A 142 -12.31 2.50 -2.85
CA TRP A 142 -12.89 3.56 -3.65
C TRP A 142 -11.94 3.99 -4.77
N ALA A 143 -10.69 4.33 -4.45
CA ALA A 143 -9.69 4.73 -5.45
C ALA A 143 -9.49 3.64 -6.51
N GLN A 144 -9.44 2.37 -6.11
CA GLN A 144 -9.29 1.24 -7.04
C GLN A 144 -10.52 0.97 -7.89
N SER A 145 -11.71 1.40 -7.47
CA SER A 145 -12.93 1.29 -8.27
C SER A 145 -12.95 2.27 -9.46
N ILE A 146 -12.17 3.35 -9.38
CA ILE A 146 -12.12 4.42 -10.40
C ILE A 146 -10.74 4.60 -11.05
N MET A 147 -9.70 3.92 -10.55
CA MET A 147 -8.32 4.06 -11.04
C MET A 147 -7.63 2.69 -11.17
N ASP A 148 -6.72 2.58 -12.13
CA ASP A 148 -5.91 1.37 -12.33
C ASP A 148 -5.09 1.02 -11.08
N ALA A 149 -5.02 -0.28 -10.75
CA ALA A 149 -4.28 -0.82 -9.61
C ALA A 149 -2.83 -0.31 -9.52
N SER A 150 -2.12 -0.24 -10.65
CA SER A 150 -0.74 0.23 -10.70
C SER A 150 -0.61 1.73 -10.35
N ARG A 151 -1.59 2.55 -10.74
CA ARG A 151 -1.61 3.97 -10.38
C ARG A 151 -1.88 4.13 -8.89
N VAL A 152 -2.86 3.39 -8.35
CA VAL A 152 -3.19 3.42 -6.93
C VAL A 152 -2.02 2.96 -6.07
N ALA A 153 -1.32 1.88 -6.46
CA ALA A 153 -0.13 1.41 -5.72
C ALA A 153 0.95 2.50 -5.59
N ILE A 154 1.19 3.29 -6.64
CA ILE A 154 2.20 4.35 -6.60
C ILE A 154 1.74 5.53 -5.72
N ILE A 155 0.44 5.85 -5.73
CA ILE A 155 -0.12 6.84 -4.81
C ILE A 155 -0.03 6.36 -3.35
N LEU A 156 -0.32 5.08 -3.07
CA LEU A 156 -0.24 4.52 -1.72
C LEU A 156 1.17 4.64 -1.13
N THR A 157 2.22 4.51 -1.94
CA THR A 157 3.59 4.69 -1.44
C THR A 157 3.88 6.08 -0.87
N MET A 158 3.04 7.08 -1.16
CA MET A 158 3.14 8.40 -0.55
C MET A 158 3.02 8.36 0.99
N GLU A 159 2.42 7.30 1.54
CA GLU A 159 2.44 7.00 2.98
C GLU A 159 3.85 7.06 3.57
N VAL A 160 4.86 6.56 2.83
CA VAL A 160 6.25 6.50 3.28
C VAL A 160 6.86 7.89 3.34
N VAL A 161 6.49 8.77 2.42
CA VAL A 161 6.93 10.17 2.43
C VAL A 161 6.36 10.89 3.65
N PHE A 162 5.07 10.72 3.94
CA PHE A 162 4.46 11.32 5.14
C PHE A 162 5.00 10.72 6.44
N ALA A 163 5.26 9.41 6.47
CA ALA A 163 5.90 8.76 7.61
C ALA A 163 7.30 9.33 7.87
N ALA A 164 8.11 9.50 6.82
CA ALA A 164 9.44 10.11 6.93
C ALA A 164 9.37 11.57 7.40
N LEU A 165 8.46 12.38 6.84
CA LEU A 165 8.26 13.77 7.26
C LEU A 165 7.82 13.87 8.73
N THR A 166 6.91 13.02 9.17
CA THR A 166 6.42 12.98 10.56
C THR A 166 7.53 12.54 11.51
N SER A 167 8.31 11.52 11.13
CA SER A 167 9.45 11.03 11.91
C SER A 167 10.50 12.12 12.14
N VAL A 168 10.82 12.90 11.10
CA VAL A 168 11.71 14.06 11.21
C VAL A 168 11.09 15.17 12.06
N ALA A 169 9.80 15.48 11.88
CA ALA A 169 9.12 16.54 12.64
C ALA A 169 9.05 16.26 14.15
N VAL A 170 8.91 14.99 14.53
CA VAL A 170 8.90 14.54 15.94
C VAL A 170 10.32 14.35 16.49
N GLY A 171 11.36 14.52 15.66
CA GLY A 171 12.76 14.40 16.06
C GLY A 171 13.24 12.96 16.25
N GLN A 172 12.53 11.98 15.70
CA GLN A 172 12.92 10.56 15.73
C GLN A 172 14.04 10.25 14.73
N GLU A 173 14.09 10.98 13.61
CA GLU A 173 15.12 10.84 12.59
C GLU A 173 15.72 12.18 12.17
N VAL A 174 17.02 12.18 11.84
CA VAL A 174 17.71 13.35 11.29
C VAL A 174 17.38 13.45 9.79
N LEU A 175 17.01 14.64 9.34
CA LEU A 175 16.79 14.93 7.93
C LEU A 175 18.11 14.81 7.15
N SER A 176 18.36 13.62 6.58
CA SER A 176 19.53 13.36 5.75
C SER A 176 19.25 13.72 4.29
N LEU A 177 20.31 13.98 3.53
CA LEU A 177 20.20 14.20 2.09
C LEU A 177 19.54 13.00 1.38
N GLN A 178 19.76 11.79 1.89
CA GLN A 178 19.19 10.54 1.38
C GLN A 178 17.66 10.52 1.52
N VAL A 179 17.12 10.92 2.67
CA VAL A 179 15.66 10.99 2.90
C VAL A 179 15.02 12.06 2.00
N ILE A 180 15.68 13.21 1.82
CA ILE A 180 15.20 14.27 0.93
C ILE A 180 15.14 13.79 -0.52
N LEU A 181 16.23 13.19 -1.02
CA LEU A 181 16.28 12.67 -2.39
C LEU A 181 15.25 11.56 -2.60
N GLY A 182 15.11 10.64 -1.65
CA GLY A 182 14.10 9.59 -1.70
C GLY A 182 12.68 10.15 -1.78
N GLY A 183 12.34 11.10 -0.91
CA GLY A 183 11.02 11.77 -0.91
C GLY A 183 10.75 12.52 -2.21
N LEU A 184 11.73 13.23 -2.76
CA LEU A 184 11.61 13.93 -4.05
C LEU A 184 11.38 12.96 -5.22
N LEU A 185 12.04 11.80 -5.23
CA LEU A 185 11.82 10.79 -6.27
C LEU A 185 10.41 10.19 -6.20
N MET A 186 9.91 9.90 -4.99
CA MET A 186 8.55 9.39 -4.80
C MET A 186 7.50 10.43 -5.21
N LEU A 187 7.70 11.70 -4.83
CA LEU A 187 6.87 12.82 -5.28
C LEU A 187 6.89 12.96 -6.81
N ALA A 188 8.07 12.90 -7.43
CA ALA A 188 8.20 12.95 -8.88
C ALA A 188 7.49 11.78 -9.56
N ALA A 189 7.54 10.57 -8.98
CA ALA A 189 6.83 9.40 -9.49
C ALA A 189 5.32 9.60 -9.46
N MET A 190 4.79 10.12 -8.35
CA MET A 190 3.37 10.43 -8.18
C MET A 190 2.92 11.52 -9.18
N LEU A 191 3.66 12.62 -9.28
CA LEU A 191 3.37 13.71 -10.21
C LEU A 191 3.41 13.26 -11.67
N LEU A 192 4.40 12.43 -12.05
CA LEU A 192 4.54 11.91 -13.40
C LEU A 192 3.34 11.06 -13.84
N ILE A 193 2.71 10.36 -12.90
CA ILE A 193 1.56 9.50 -13.19
C ILE A 193 0.25 10.28 -13.20
N GLU A 194 0.12 11.25 -12.31
CA GLU A 194 -1.11 12.04 -12.15
C GLU A 194 -1.18 13.24 -13.11
N TRP A 195 -0.06 13.61 -13.75
CA TRP A 195 -0.04 14.75 -14.67
C TRP A 195 -1.12 14.63 -15.75
N PRO A 196 -2.02 15.64 -15.89
CA PRO A 196 -3.09 15.60 -16.88
C PRO A 196 -2.49 15.50 -18.28
N ARG A 197 -2.77 14.40 -18.98
CA ARG A 197 -2.25 14.20 -20.34
C ARG A 197 -3.37 14.39 -21.35
N LYS A 198 -3.08 15.24 -22.33
CA LYS A 198 -3.98 15.64 -23.41
C LYS A 198 -4.43 14.48 -24.32
N ASP A 199 -3.70 13.36 -24.29
CA ASP A 199 -3.92 12.22 -25.17
C ASP A 199 -4.29 10.97 -24.38
N SER A 200 -5.57 10.84 -24.07
CA SER A 200 -6.22 9.55 -23.89
C SER A 200 -7.67 9.78 -24.29
N THR A 201 -8.06 9.27 -25.47
CA THR A 201 -9.45 8.90 -25.68
C THR A 201 -9.89 8.17 -24.41
N PRO A 202 -11.00 8.57 -23.78
CA PRO A 202 -11.53 7.83 -22.64
C PRO A 202 -11.62 6.37 -23.09
N GLU A 203 -10.87 5.47 -22.45
CA GLU A 203 -11.35 4.08 -22.38
C GLU A 203 -12.72 4.28 -21.73
N GLU A 204 -13.79 4.11 -22.51
CA GLU A 204 -15.17 4.32 -22.08
C GLU A 204 -15.35 3.56 -20.76
N VAL A 205 -15.21 4.27 -19.65
CA VAL A 205 -15.81 3.87 -18.39
C VAL A 205 -17.28 4.07 -18.69
N ILE A 206 -17.93 3.00 -19.13
CA ILE A 206 -19.39 2.95 -19.26
C ILE A 206 -19.90 3.18 -17.84
N TYR A 207 -20.12 4.45 -17.51
CA TYR A 207 -20.93 4.85 -16.39
C TYR A 207 -22.35 4.40 -16.76
N GLU A 208 -22.71 3.17 -16.41
CA GLU A 208 -24.14 2.91 -16.20
C GLU A 208 -24.56 3.90 -15.10
N PRO A 209 -25.49 4.81 -15.39
CA PRO A 209 -25.96 5.76 -14.39
C PRO A 209 -26.48 4.95 -13.22
N MET A 210 -25.99 5.24 -12.01
CA MET A 210 -26.44 4.59 -10.79
C MET A 210 -27.97 4.68 -10.73
N ALA A 211 -28.62 3.58 -11.07
CA ALA A 211 -30.04 3.41 -10.94
C ALA A 211 -30.32 3.06 -9.47
N HIS A 212 -30.47 4.13 -8.69
CA HIS A 212 -31.07 4.22 -7.36
C HIS A 212 -30.41 3.44 -6.22
#